data_AF-A0A1W9PSX7-F1
#
_entry.id   AF-A0A1W9PSX7-F1
#
_cell.length_a   1.000
_cell.length_b   1.000
_cell.length_c   1.000
_cell.angle_alpha   90.00
_cell.angle_beta   90.00
_cell.angle_gamma   90.00
#
_symmetry.space_group_name_H-M   'P 1'
#
loop_
_entity.id
_entity.type
_entity.pdbx_description
1 polymer ?
#
loop_
_entity_poly.entity_id
_entity_poly.type
_entity_poly.pdbx_seq_one_letter_code
_entity_poly.pdbx_strand_id
1 'polypeptide(L)'
;MTTTIALAGKGGVGKTTIAGMVIKYLTQNQNGAILAIDADPSSNLNMVLGLDLEYTVGDIREGMLAEVQKTLLQARAIVML
;
A
#
# COMPACT_ATOMS: atom_id res chain seq x y z
N MET A 1 -22.23 -7.40 -6.72
CA MET A 1 -21.41 -8.50 -6.18
C MET A 1 -19.96 -8.19 -6.57
N THR A 2 -19.01 -8.28 -5.65
CA THR A 2 -17.60 -7.96 -5.92
C THR A 2 -16.83 -9.22 -6.31
N THR A 3 -15.92 -9.10 -7.28
CA THR A 3 -15.02 -10.17 -7.68
C THR A 3 -13.63 -9.89 -7.12
N THR A 4 -13.04 -10.85 -6.40
CA THR A 4 -11.68 -10.72 -5.85
C THR A 4 -10.72 -11.59 -6.66
N ILE A 5 -9.60 -11.01 -7.08
CA ILE A 5 -8.53 -11.71 -7.82
C ILE A 5 -7.26 -11.59 -6.99
N ALA A 6 -6.61 -12.72 -6.69
CA ALA A 6 -5.34 -12.77 -5.97
C ALA A 6 -4.25 -13.38 -6.85
N LEU A 7 -3.08 -12.75 -6.89
CA LEU A 7 -1.91 -13.21 -7.64
C LEU A 7 -0.82 -13.68 -6.67
N ALA A 8 -0.50 -14.97 -6.71
CA ALA A 8 0.50 -15.60 -5.84
C ALA A 8 1.60 -16.31 -6.66
N GLY A 9 2.79 -16.45 -6.07
CA GLY A 9 3.94 -17.04 -6.72
C GLY A 9 5.27 -16.52 -6.16
N LYS A 10 6.37 -17.18 -6.53
CA LYS A 10 7.74 -16.84 -6.05
C LYS A 10 8.14 -15.39 -6.39
N GLY A 11 9.18 -14.87 -5.74
CA GLY A 11 9.75 -13.57 -6.08
C GLY A 11 10.24 -13.54 -7.54
N GLY A 12 10.04 -12.43 -8.24
CA GLY A 12 10.55 -12.23 -9.60
C GLY A 12 9.78 -12.91 -10.76
N VAL A 13 8.69 -13.66 -10.49
CA VAL A 13 7.93 -14.36 -11.55
C VAL A 13 6.98 -13.46 -12.37
N GLY A 14 7.03 -12.13 -12.18
CA GLY A 14 6.23 -11.17 -12.97
C GLY A 14 4.80 -10.90 -12.45
N LYS A 15 4.49 -11.24 -11.19
CA LYS A 15 3.15 -11.02 -10.59
C LYS A 15 2.67 -9.58 -10.72
N THR A 16 3.51 -8.62 -10.34
CA THR A 16 3.19 -7.20 -10.38
C THR A 16 2.95 -6.69 -11.81
N THR A 17 3.72 -7.21 -12.78
CA THR A 17 3.52 -6.91 -14.20
C THR A 17 2.16 -7.40 -14.69
N ILE A 18 1.80 -8.64 -14.35
CA ILE A 18 0.49 -9.21 -14.71
C ILE A 18 -0.63 -8.45 -14.01
N ALA A 19 -0.47 -8.09 -12.73
CA ALA A 19 -1.43 -7.28 -11.99
C ALA A 19 -1.74 -5.96 -12.72
N GLY A 20 -0.71 -5.23 -13.15
CA GLY A 20 -0.86 -3.99 -13.90
C GLY A 20 -1.58 -4.17 -15.24
N MET A 21 -1.26 -5.24 -15.99
CA MET A 21 -1.96 -5.56 -17.23
C MET A 21 -3.44 -5.88 -17.01
N VAL A 22 -3.77 -6.67 -15.99
CA VAL A 22 -5.15 -7.01 -15.63
C VAL A 22 -5.92 -5.75 -15.23
N ILE A 23 -5.36 -4.93 -14.34
CA ILE A 23 -5.99 -3.67 -13.90
C ILE A 23 -6.24 -2.77 -15.11
N LYS A 24 -5.23 -2.55 -15.96
CA LYS A 24 -5.36 -1.73 -17.18
C LYS A 24 -6.47 -2.25 -18.09
N TYR A 25 -6.51 -3.56 -18.33
CA TYR A 25 -7.55 -4.19 -19.15
C TYR A 25 -8.95 -3.98 -18.55
N LEU A 26 -9.12 -4.21 -17.25
CA LEU A 26 -10.40 -4.04 -16.57
C LEU A 26 -10.86 -2.59 -16.59
N THR A 27 -9.97 -1.63 -16.32
CA THR A 27 -10.28 -0.19 -16.39
C THR A 27 -10.72 0.25 -17.78
N GLN A 28 -10.19 -0.36 -18.84
CA GLN A 28 -10.53 -0.01 -20.22
C GLN A 28 -11.81 -0.68 -20.73
N ASN A 29 -12.16 -1.86 -20.22
CA ASN A 29 -13.22 -2.70 -20.79
C ASN A 29 -14.44 -2.89 -19.89
N GLN A 30 -14.37 -2.44 -18.63
CA GLN A 30 -15.47 -2.59 -17.67
C GLN A 30 -15.76 -1.28 -16.96
N ASN A 31 -17.04 -0.98 -16.77
CA ASN A 31 -17.49 0.10 -15.91
C ASN A 31 -17.51 -0.40 -14.46
N GLY A 32 -16.81 0.31 -13.58
CA GLY A 32 -16.80 0.00 -12.15
C GLY A 32 -15.57 0.57 -11.46
N ALA A 33 -15.60 0.55 -10.13
CA ALA A 33 -14.43 0.89 -9.32
C ALA A 33 -13.55 -0.35 -9.17
N ILE A 34 -12.24 -0.17 -9.34
CA ILE A 34 -11.22 -1.20 -9.11
C ILE A 34 -10.41 -0.80 -7.88
N LEU A 35 -10.34 -1.69 -6.89
CA LEU A 35 -9.45 -1.56 -5.75
C LEU A 35 -8.25 -2.47 -5.99
N ALA A 36 -7.07 -1.88 -6.21
CA ALA A 36 -5.82 -2.59 -6.32
C ALA A 36 -5.05 -2.51 -4.98
N ILE A 37 -4.58 -3.66 -4.50
CA ILE A 37 -3.79 -3.76 -3.26
C ILE A 37 -2.45 -4.40 -3.61
N ASP A 38 -1.36 -3.67 -3.41
CA ASP A 38 -0.01 -4.23 -3.49
C ASP A 38 0.37 -4.78 -2.11
N ALA A 39 0.54 -6.10 -2.02
CA ALA A 39 0.95 -6.80 -0.80
C ALA A 39 2.47 -7.07 -0.78
N ASP A 40 3.24 -6.50 -1.71
CA ASP A 40 4.69 -6.59 -1.76
C ASP A 40 5.34 -5.41 -0.99
N PRO A 41 6.28 -5.66 -0.06
CA PRO A 41 6.95 -4.60 0.68
C PRO A 41 7.74 -3.62 -0.20
N SER A 42 8.13 -4.03 -1.41
CA SER A 42 8.88 -3.18 -2.33
C SER A 42 8.02 -2.19 -3.13
N SER A 43 6.68 -2.20 -2.97
CA SER A 43 5.70 -1.27 -3.58
C SER A 43 6.05 -0.84 -5.00
N ASN A 44 5.81 -1.73 -5.97
CA ASN A 44 6.17 -1.49 -7.37
C ASN A 44 4.94 -1.31 -8.28
N LEU A 45 3.73 -1.55 -7.77
CA LEU A 45 2.52 -1.52 -8.59
C LEU A 45 2.20 -0.12 -9.15
N ASN A 46 2.43 0.94 -8.37
CA ASN A 46 2.22 2.32 -8.81
C ASN A 46 3.07 2.65 -10.05
N MET A 47 4.33 2.21 -10.09
CA MET A 47 5.22 2.42 -11.24
C MET A 47 4.71 1.69 -12.48
N VAL A 48 4.23 0.45 -12.33
CA VAL A 48 3.64 -0.31 -13.46
C VAL A 48 2.38 0.36 -14.00
N LEU A 49 1.60 1.01 -13.14
CA LEU A 49 0.40 1.74 -13.53
C LEU A 49 0.68 3.17 -14.02
N GLY A 50 1.92 3.67 -13.87
CA GLY A 50 2.27 5.06 -14.20
C GLY A 50 1.65 6.08 -13.26
N LEU A 51 1.53 5.73 -11.98
CA LEU A 51 0.96 6.57 -10.93
C LEU A 51 2.04 7.05 -9.95
N ASP A 52 1.94 8.30 -9.54
CA ASP A 52 2.74 8.84 -8.45
C ASP A 52 2.30 8.23 -7.12
N LEU A 53 3.28 7.87 -6.27
CA LEU A 53 3.04 7.32 -4.94
C LEU A 53 3.36 8.38 -3.90
N GLU A 54 2.31 8.99 -3.36
CA GLU A 54 2.44 10.04 -2.35
C GLU A 54 2.53 9.49 -0.92
N TYR A 55 1.81 8.40 -0.64
CA TYR A 55 1.67 7.85 0.70
C TYR A 55 1.38 6.36 0.65
N THR A 56 1.93 5.62 1.62
CA THR A 56 1.69 4.20 1.83
C THR A 56 1.08 3.95 3.20
N VAL A 57 0.53 2.74 3.40
CA VAL A 57 0.10 2.29 4.74
C VAL A 57 1.28 2.22 5.71
N GLY A 58 2.51 2.01 5.20
CA GLY A 58 3.75 2.07 5.97
C GLY A 58 3.96 3.45 6.58
N ASP A 59 3.76 4.52 5.80
CA ASP A 59 3.92 5.90 6.25
C ASP A 59 2.91 6.25 7.36
N ILE A 60 1.65 5.80 7.24
CA ILE A 60 0.63 5.95 8.30
C ILE A 60 1.14 5.31 9.60
N ARG A 61 1.62 4.07 9.50
CA ARG A 61 2.11 3.31 10.66
C ARG A 61 3.29 4.01 11.34
N GLU A 62 4.24 4.52 10.56
CA GLU A 62 5.41 5.24 11.08
C GLU A 62 5.02 6.56 11.75
N GLY A 63 4.13 7.34 11.13
CA GLY A 63 3.60 8.56 11.72
C GLY A 63 2.90 8.31 13.06
N MET A 64 2.08 7.25 13.15
CA MET A 64 1.43 6.86 14.41
C MET A 64 2.45 6.47 15.50
N LEU A 65 3.50 5.73 15.15
CA LEU A 65 4.55 5.35 16.10
C LEU A 65 5.29 6.56 16.64
N ALA A 66 5.60 7.54 15.79
CA ALA A 66 6.26 8.77 16.20
C ALA A 66 5.44 9.59 17.21
N GLU A 67 4.12 9.71 16.99
CA GLU A 67 3.24 10.46 17.90
C GLU A 67 3.12 9.80 19.28
N VAL A 68 3.04 8.46 19.31
CA VAL A 68 3.05 7.68 20.57
C VAL A 68 4.36 7.91 21.34
N GLN A 69 5.51 7.85 20.66
CA GLN A 69 6.81 8.08 21.30
C GLN A 69 6.92 9.49 21.88
N LYS A 70 6.46 10.50 21.15
CA LYS A 70 6.44 11.89 21.61
C LYS A 70 5.60 12.07 22.87
N THR A 71 4.40 11.47 22.90
CA THR A 71 3.50 11.51 24.06
C THR A 71 4.15 10.86 25.29
N LEU A 72 4.83 9.72 25.11
CA LEU A 72 5.54 9.02 26.20
C LEU A 72 6.71 9.83 26.77
N LEU A 73 7.46 10.54 25.92
CA LEU A 73 8.55 11.43 26.37
C LEU A 73 8.01 12.60 27.19
N GLN A 74 6.90 13.22 26.76
CA GLN A 74 6.25 14.29 27.51
C GLN A 74 5.72 13.80 28.87
N ALA A 75 5.09 12.63 28.92
CA ALA A 75 4.60 12.05 30.17
C ALA A 75 5.74 11.76 31.15
N ARG A 76 6.90 11.27 30.68
CA ARG A 76 8.09 11.04 31.51
C ARG A 76 8.65 12.32 32.11
N ALA A 77 8.62 13.43 31.38
CA ALA A 77 9.09 14.72 31.89
C ALA A 77 8.22 15.23 33.06
N ILE A 78 6.92 14.95 33.04
CA ILE A 78 5.99 15.37 34.11
C ILE A 78 6.23 14.59 35.41
N VAL A 79 6.58 13.30 35.33
CA VAL A 79 6.80 12.45 36.51
C VAL A 79 8.19 12.67 37.15
N MET A 80 9.09 13.39 36.48
CA MET A 80 10.46 13.65 36.96
C MET A 80 10.61 14.98 37.74
N LEU A 81 9.53 15.77 37.84
CA LEU A 81 9.39 16.95 38.70
C LEU A 81 8.67 16.56 40.00
#